data_AF-A0A5J4VRD4-F1
#
_entry.id   AF-A0A5J4VRD4-F1
#
_cell.length_a   1.000
_cell.length_b   1.000
_cell.length_c   1.000
_cell.angle_alpha   90.00
_cell.angle_beta   90.00
_cell.angle_gamma   90.00
#
_symmetry.space_group_name_H-M   'P 1'
#
loop_
_entity.id
_entity.type
_entity.pdbx_description
1 polymer ?
#
loop_
_entity_poly.entity_id
_entity_poly.type
_entity_poly.pdbx_seq_one_letter_code
_entity_poly.pdbx_strand_id
1 'polypeptide(L)'
;MVMQSCVERDPITHISPYGMAAVSPSRVANWFRADDLKKAISNIYDATSGRLLEIVNYNVYGEQYVVSGERYTIWLLGKALTWVGEQGQPSMPQLARFCFNLVATTPRSSTPLDVPKTKSVLPLQGFDIPFHSRQLRGVVPLFRSFLENRLPSADTFAYQKQLDGRYITNVYSKELFTITVPFALKLLEMTSSQYIKELLGHYVTDIPDNGNKKPDHEKDAPWDILTPNERGRLLLREILSYQFASAVQWIDTQKTILQNGFRRIVEIGPTKTLATMFSKTLMRLHEYGSEGLDLIQELSSEASKISGQENKSSGATSAVEILSFETDREKLESILNEEEEVDDSDGNADDEDTRKQSN
;
A
#
# COMPACT_ATOMS: atom_id res chain seq x y z
N MET A 1 9.59 -13.46 -10.53
CA MET A 1 11.01 -13.85 -10.35
C MET A 1 11.86 -12.81 -9.63
N VAL A 2 11.88 -11.52 -10.04
CA VAL A 2 12.78 -10.50 -9.44
C VAL A 2 12.74 -10.47 -7.90
N MET A 3 11.56 -10.43 -7.29
CA MET A 3 11.44 -10.32 -5.83
C MET A 3 11.84 -11.59 -5.07
N GLN A 4 11.61 -12.77 -5.66
CA GLN A 4 12.00 -14.05 -5.06
C GLN A 4 13.52 -14.24 -5.04
N SER A 5 14.23 -13.70 -6.02
CA SER A 5 15.69 -13.73 -6.08
C SER A 5 16.40 -12.73 -5.17
N CYS A 6 15.68 -11.76 -4.58
CA CYS A 6 16.27 -10.71 -3.75
C CYS A 6 16.40 -11.09 -2.27
N VAL A 7 16.02 -12.31 -1.90
CA VAL A 7 16.02 -12.77 -0.51
C VAL A 7 16.83 -14.06 -0.43
N GLU A 8 17.84 -14.06 0.42
CA GLU A 8 18.60 -15.27 0.73
C GLU A 8 17.70 -16.30 1.41
N ARG A 9 17.83 -17.55 0.94
CA ARG A 9 17.05 -18.68 1.41
C ARG A 9 17.97 -19.70 2.05
N ASP A 10 17.46 -20.37 3.06
CA ASP A 10 18.16 -21.49 3.67
C ASP A 10 18.39 -22.59 2.61
N PRO A 11 19.62 -23.10 2.43
CA PRO A 11 19.93 -24.08 1.38
C PRO A 11 19.19 -25.41 1.50
N ILE A 12 18.71 -25.77 2.69
CA ILE A 12 18.09 -27.07 2.97
C ILE A 12 16.57 -26.96 2.91
N THR A 13 16.02 -25.98 3.60
CA THR A 13 14.56 -25.79 3.72
C THR A 13 14.00 -24.92 2.59
N HIS A 14 14.84 -24.18 1.87
CA HIS A 14 14.47 -23.15 0.88
C HIS A 14 13.60 -22.01 1.44
N ILE A 15 13.45 -21.93 2.76
CA ILE A 15 12.68 -20.91 3.48
C ILE A 15 13.60 -19.74 3.79
N SER A 16 13.08 -18.52 3.67
CA SER A 16 13.83 -17.33 4.05
C SER A 16 13.79 -17.07 5.58
N PRO A 17 14.66 -16.20 6.12
CA PRO A 17 14.54 -15.79 7.52
C PRO A 17 13.39 -14.81 7.76
N TYR A 18 12.70 -14.35 6.72
CA TYR A 18 11.66 -13.32 6.79
C TYR A 18 10.25 -13.91 6.86
N GLY A 19 9.32 -13.06 7.29
CA GLY A 19 7.91 -13.36 7.25
C GLY A 19 7.08 -12.08 7.36
N MET A 20 5.76 -12.27 7.35
CA MET A 20 4.79 -11.21 7.60
C MET A 20 3.78 -11.66 8.65
N ALA A 21 3.21 -10.71 9.39
CA ALA A 21 2.15 -11.01 10.36
C ALA A 21 1.10 -9.91 10.40
N ALA A 22 -0.17 -10.27 10.43
CA ALA A 22 -1.24 -9.35 10.77
C ALA A 22 -1.19 -9.03 12.28
N VAL A 23 -1.29 -7.76 12.63
CA VAL A 23 -1.26 -7.26 14.00
C VAL A 23 -2.51 -6.44 14.29
N SER A 24 -3.17 -6.74 15.40
CA SER A 24 -4.37 -6.04 15.86
C SER A 24 -4.13 -5.33 17.19
N PRO A 25 -3.87 -4.00 17.17
CA PRO A 25 -3.68 -3.20 18.38
C PRO A 25 -4.84 -3.32 19.38
N SER A 26 -6.09 -3.29 18.89
CA SER A 26 -7.29 -3.45 19.71
C SER A 26 -7.37 -4.77 20.48
N ARG A 27 -6.67 -5.82 20.02
CA ARG A 27 -6.59 -7.12 20.71
C ARG A 27 -5.51 -7.18 21.79
N VAL A 28 -4.57 -6.24 21.80
CA VAL A 28 -3.58 -6.08 22.87
C VAL A 28 -4.29 -5.59 24.13
N ALA A 29 -4.86 -4.39 24.05
CA ALA A 29 -5.66 -3.78 25.12
C ALA A 29 -6.53 -2.63 24.58
N ASN A 30 -7.60 -2.27 25.31
CA ASN A 30 -8.55 -1.23 24.89
C ASN A 30 -7.91 0.16 24.74
N TRP A 31 -6.80 0.43 25.42
CA TRP A 31 -6.06 1.69 25.34
C TRP A 31 -4.92 1.67 24.32
N PHE A 32 -4.54 0.49 23.82
CA PHE A 32 -3.36 0.33 22.97
C PHE A 32 -3.68 0.80 21.54
N ARG A 33 -2.88 1.72 21.01
CA ARG A 33 -3.10 2.34 19.68
C ARG A 33 -1.93 2.09 18.74
N ALA A 34 -2.08 2.57 17.50
CA ALA A 34 -1.07 2.42 16.45
C ALA A 34 0.30 2.99 16.85
N ASP A 35 0.33 4.10 17.58
CA ASP A 35 1.58 4.69 18.04
C ASP A 35 2.26 3.86 19.14
N ASP A 36 1.49 3.15 19.97
CA ASP A 36 2.06 2.21 20.93
C ASP A 36 2.61 0.96 20.23
N LEU A 37 1.97 0.51 19.14
CA LEU A 37 2.53 -0.52 18.27
C LEU A 37 3.87 -0.07 17.67
N LYS A 38 3.95 1.15 17.13
CA LYS A 38 5.21 1.72 16.60
C LYS A 38 6.29 1.77 17.67
N LYS A 39 5.96 2.19 18.89
CA LYS A 39 6.89 2.18 20.05
C LYS A 39 7.37 0.76 20.37
N ALA A 40 6.47 -0.23 20.41
CA ALA A 40 6.85 -1.61 20.66
C ALA A 40 7.79 -2.17 19.58
N ILE A 41 7.50 -1.88 18.31
CA ILE A 41 8.37 -2.23 17.18
C ILE A 41 9.74 -1.55 17.31
N SER A 42 9.78 -0.26 17.65
CA SER A 42 11.04 0.47 17.86
C SER A 42 11.89 -0.15 18.97
N ASN A 43 11.29 -0.52 20.11
CA ASN A 43 12.02 -1.16 21.20
C ASN A 43 12.59 -2.53 20.79
N ILE A 44 11.89 -3.29 19.96
CA ILE A 44 12.41 -4.56 19.43
C ILE A 44 13.51 -4.33 18.41
N TYR A 45 13.34 -3.33 17.54
CA TYR A 45 14.37 -2.91 16.59
C TYR A 45 15.67 -2.56 17.32
N ASP A 46 15.59 -1.72 18.36
CA ASP A 46 16.75 -1.32 19.17
C ASP A 46 17.35 -2.51 19.93
N ALA A 47 16.50 -3.32 20.59
CA ALA A 47 16.95 -4.50 21.35
C ALA A 47 17.61 -5.57 20.48
N THR A 48 17.29 -5.62 19.19
CA THR A 48 17.86 -6.58 18.22
C THR A 48 18.97 -5.97 17.36
N SER A 49 19.47 -4.78 17.71
CA SER A 49 20.53 -4.08 16.98
C SER A 49 20.19 -3.83 15.51
N GLY A 50 18.95 -3.43 15.24
CA GLY A 50 18.51 -2.94 13.94
C GLY A 50 17.93 -3.97 12.97
N ARG A 51 17.60 -5.19 13.45
CA ARG A 51 16.97 -6.22 12.61
C ARG A 51 15.62 -5.75 12.07
N LEU A 52 15.23 -6.30 10.92
CA LEU A 52 14.02 -5.86 10.23
C LEU A 52 12.77 -6.19 11.05
N LEU A 53 11.99 -5.16 11.36
CA LEU A 53 10.60 -5.24 11.83
C LEU A 53 9.93 -3.91 11.54
N GLU A 54 8.98 -3.90 10.61
CA GLU A 54 8.33 -2.68 10.13
C GLU A 54 6.85 -2.91 9.90
N ILE A 55 6.02 -1.89 10.14
CA ILE A 55 4.63 -1.91 9.67
C ILE A 55 4.67 -1.65 8.16
N VAL A 56 4.09 -2.56 7.40
CA VAL A 56 4.10 -2.57 5.94
C VAL A 56 2.73 -2.37 5.32
N ASN A 57 1.65 -2.62 6.08
CA ASN A 57 0.31 -2.29 5.64
C ASN A 57 -0.48 -1.65 6.79
N TYR A 58 -1.03 -0.48 6.49
CA TYR A 58 -1.94 0.27 7.35
C TYR A 58 -3.36 0.05 6.82
N ASN A 59 -4.05 -1.01 7.26
CA ASN A 59 -5.31 -1.45 6.63
C ASN A 59 -6.57 -0.84 7.27
N VAL A 60 -6.72 -0.99 8.59
CA VAL A 60 -7.89 -0.48 9.33
C VAL A 60 -7.39 0.17 10.61
N TYR A 61 -7.77 1.43 10.83
CA TYR A 61 -7.32 2.20 11.99
C TYR A 61 -7.73 1.53 13.30
N GLY A 62 -6.80 1.49 14.26
CA GLY A 62 -6.94 0.77 15.52
C GLY A 62 -7.01 -0.77 15.45
N GLU A 63 -7.28 -1.37 14.29
CA GLU A 63 -7.72 -2.77 14.20
C GLU A 63 -6.81 -3.69 13.40
N GLN A 64 -6.33 -3.27 12.23
CA GLN A 64 -5.64 -4.16 11.31
C GLN A 64 -4.42 -3.50 10.69
N TYR A 65 -3.27 -4.03 11.04
CA TYR A 65 -1.96 -3.68 10.50
C TYR A 65 -1.27 -4.95 10.04
N VAL A 66 -0.28 -4.82 9.16
CA VAL A 66 0.61 -5.93 8.82
C VAL A 66 2.04 -5.49 9.10
N VAL A 67 2.79 -6.34 9.77
CA VAL A 67 4.23 -6.17 9.97
C VAL A 67 5.01 -7.13 9.08
N SER A 68 6.18 -6.70 8.65
CA SER A 68 7.16 -7.45 7.89
C SER A 68 8.48 -7.41 8.63
N GLY A 69 9.18 -8.53 8.69
CA GLY A 69 10.41 -8.61 9.46
C GLY A 69 11.07 -9.97 9.36
N GLU A 70 12.16 -10.14 10.09
CA GLU A 70 12.65 -11.48 10.37
C GLU A 70 11.62 -12.25 11.21
N ARG A 71 11.48 -13.55 10.99
CA ARG A 71 10.60 -14.40 11.82
C ARG A 71 10.90 -14.26 13.30
N TYR A 72 12.18 -14.07 13.63
CA TYR A 72 12.65 -13.81 15.00
C TYR A 72 12.05 -12.52 15.57
N THR A 73 12.11 -11.40 14.85
CA THR A 73 11.59 -10.11 15.36
C THR A 73 10.07 -10.11 15.44
N ILE A 74 9.36 -10.80 14.52
CA ILE A 74 7.91 -11.00 14.58
C ILE A 74 7.53 -11.84 15.81
N TRP A 75 8.29 -12.89 16.11
CA TRP A 75 8.06 -13.71 17.29
C TRP A 75 8.28 -12.94 18.59
N LEU A 76 9.35 -12.14 18.67
CA LEU A 76 9.60 -11.23 19.79
C LEU A 76 8.47 -10.20 19.95
N LEU A 77 7.93 -9.68 18.84
CA LEU A 77 6.77 -8.79 18.87
C LEU A 77 5.54 -9.47 19.47
N GLY A 78 5.27 -10.73 19.10
CA GLY A 78 4.19 -11.51 19.70
C GLY A 78 4.33 -11.62 21.23
N LYS A 79 5.54 -11.89 21.73
CA LYS A 79 5.84 -11.95 23.17
C LYS A 79 5.70 -10.59 23.85
N ALA A 80 6.26 -9.54 23.27
CA ALA A 80 6.18 -8.18 23.82
C ALA A 80 4.75 -7.68 23.90
N LEU A 81 3.94 -7.86 22.85
CA LEU A 81 2.55 -7.44 22.86
C LEU A 81 1.68 -8.25 23.84
N THR A 82 2.00 -9.53 24.05
CA THR A 82 1.33 -10.34 25.08
C THR A 82 1.61 -9.76 26.47
N TRP A 83 2.88 -9.50 26.78
CA TRP A 83 3.29 -8.90 28.04
C TRP A 83 2.68 -7.51 28.26
N VAL A 84 2.67 -6.64 27.24
CA VAL A 84 2.04 -5.31 27.33
C VAL A 84 0.56 -5.42 27.68
N GLY A 85 -0.16 -6.38 27.09
CA GLY A 85 -1.57 -6.64 27.38
C GLY A 85 -1.81 -7.08 28.83
N GLU A 86 -0.85 -7.77 29.44
CA GLU A 86 -0.92 -8.26 30.84
C GLU A 86 -0.57 -7.17 31.87
N GLN A 87 0.33 -6.23 31.56
CA GLN A 87 0.81 -5.22 32.52
C GLN A 87 -0.10 -4.00 32.69
N GLY A 88 -1.01 -3.72 31.75
CA GLY A 88 -1.97 -2.62 31.89
C GLY A 88 -1.39 -1.20 31.82
N GLN A 89 -0.74 -0.86 30.70
CA GLN A 89 -0.03 0.41 30.40
C GLN A 89 1.39 0.52 30.98
N PRO A 90 2.34 -0.33 30.53
CA PRO A 90 3.73 -0.16 30.90
C PRO A 90 4.29 1.16 30.35
N SER A 91 5.14 1.81 31.14
CA SER A 91 5.93 2.96 30.70
C SER A 91 6.97 2.55 29.64
N MET A 92 7.43 3.52 28.84
CA MET A 92 8.45 3.27 27.81
C MET A 92 9.73 2.61 28.34
N PRO A 93 10.32 3.03 29.49
CA PRO A 93 11.48 2.35 30.05
C PRO A 93 11.22 0.90 30.48
N GLN A 94 10.00 0.58 30.93
CA GLN A 94 9.64 -0.79 31.29
C GLN A 94 9.56 -1.68 30.04
N LEU A 95 8.94 -1.19 28.98
CA LEU A 95 8.88 -1.90 27.69
C LEU A 95 10.27 -2.10 27.10
N ALA A 96 11.11 -1.06 27.09
CA ALA A 96 12.49 -1.15 26.62
C ALA A 96 13.26 -2.25 27.37
N ARG A 97 13.23 -2.20 28.71
CA ARG A 97 13.92 -3.19 29.54
C ARG A 97 13.39 -4.60 29.33
N PHE A 98 12.08 -4.76 29.17
CA PHE A 98 11.49 -6.05 28.81
C PHE A 98 12.04 -6.57 27.47
N CYS A 99 12.02 -5.75 26.42
CA CYS A 99 12.53 -6.12 25.09
C CYS A 99 14.02 -6.51 25.12
N PHE A 100 14.87 -5.74 25.81
CA PHE A 100 16.29 -6.07 25.98
C PHE A 100 16.48 -7.41 26.69
N ASN A 101 15.80 -7.63 27.82
CA ASN A 101 15.88 -8.88 28.56
C ASN A 101 15.35 -10.07 27.73
N LEU A 102 14.28 -9.86 26.96
CA LEU A 102 13.72 -10.87 26.09
C LEU A 102 14.73 -11.31 25.02
N VAL A 103 15.37 -10.37 24.33
CA VAL A 103 16.42 -10.68 23.33
C VAL A 103 17.62 -11.38 23.98
N ALA A 104 18.07 -10.90 25.15
CA ALA A 104 19.21 -11.48 25.87
C ALA A 104 18.97 -12.93 26.32
N THR A 105 17.73 -13.27 26.68
CA THR A 105 17.35 -14.61 27.15
C THR A 105 16.85 -15.53 26.04
N THR A 106 16.59 -14.99 24.86
CA THR A 106 15.94 -15.70 23.76
C THR A 106 16.79 -15.60 22.49
N PRO A 107 17.79 -16.49 22.31
CA PRO A 107 18.67 -16.43 21.15
C PRO A 107 17.90 -16.71 19.85
N ARG A 108 18.42 -16.21 18.73
CA ARG A 108 17.79 -16.37 17.40
C ARG A 108 17.61 -17.84 16.99
N SER A 109 18.51 -18.72 17.42
CA SER A 109 18.40 -20.17 17.18
C SER A 109 17.15 -20.78 17.83
N SER A 110 16.56 -20.12 18.82
CA SER A 110 15.30 -20.54 19.46
C SER A 110 14.05 -20.10 18.69
N THR A 111 14.19 -19.39 17.56
CA THR A 111 13.05 -18.95 16.76
C THR A 111 12.34 -20.16 16.18
N PRO A 112 11.04 -20.35 16.44
CA PRO A 112 10.26 -21.38 15.78
C PRO A 112 10.26 -21.17 14.26
N LEU A 113 10.32 -22.27 13.48
CA LEU A 113 10.17 -22.19 12.03
C LEU A 113 8.84 -21.53 11.67
N ASP A 114 7.77 -21.99 12.32
CA ASP A 114 6.44 -21.40 12.28
C ASP A 114 6.23 -20.53 13.51
N VAL A 115 6.22 -19.21 13.30
CA VAL A 115 5.96 -18.27 14.40
C VAL A 115 4.57 -18.57 14.98
N PRO A 116 4.45 -18.78 16.31
CA PRO A 116 3.16 -19.07 16.92
C PRO A 116 2.25 -17.85 16.92
N LYS A 117 0.97 -18.07 16.61
CA LYS A 117 -0.06 -17.04 16.75
C LYS A 117 -0.23 -16.64 18.22
N THR A 118 -0.47 -15.35 18.45
CA THR A 118 -0.89 -14.82 19.75
C THR A 118 -2.28 -14.19 19.64
N LYS A 119 -2.77 -13.59 20.72
CA LYS A 119 -4.05 -12.86 20.72
C LYS A 119 -4.07 -11.72 19.70
N SER A 120 -2.94 -11.02 19.52
CA SER A 120 -2.82 -9.79 18.73
C SER A 120 -1.92 -9.93 17.50
N VAL A 121 -1.16 -11.02 17.35
CA VAL A 121 -0.27 -11.25 16.21
C VAL A 121 -0.63 -12.57 15.54
N LEU A 122 -0.93 -12.50 14.24
CA LEU A 122 -1.26 -13.64 13.39
C LEU A 122 -0.27 -13.71 12.22
N PRO A 123 0.74 -14.60 12.27
CA PRO A 123 1.67 -14.83 11.18
C PRO A 123 0.96 -15.28 9.90
N LEU A 124 1.35 -14.69 8.77
CA LEU A 124 0.78 -14.98 7.45
C LEU A 124 1.56 -16.13 6.81
N GLN A 125 0.86 -17.22 6.51
CA GLN A 125 1.46 -18.41 5.91
C GLN A 125 1.78 -18.19 4.43
N GLY A 126 2.91 -18.72 3.97
CA GLY A 126 3.34 -18.62 2.56
C GLY A 126 4.01 -17.30 2.16
N PHE A 127 4.16 -16.35 3.08
CA PHE A 127 4.86 -15.08 2.84
C PHE A 127 6.25 -15.11 3.47
N ASP A 128 7.28 -15.26 2.65
CA ASP A 128 8.69 -15.30 3.07
C ASP A 128 9.55 -14.21 2.40
N ILE A 129 8.93 -13.19 1.82
CA ILE A 129 9.59 -12.01 1.27
C ILE A 129 9.14 -10.81 2.11
N PRO A 130 10.06 -9.95 2.55
CA PRO A 130 9.70 -8.79 3.35
C PRO A 130 9.17 -7.64 2.46
N PHE A 131 8.02 -7.85 1.83
CA PHE A 131 7.36 -6.86 0.96
C PHE A 131 7.16 -5.52 1.67
N HIS A 132 7.20 -4.43 0.91
CA HIS A 132 6.91 -3.07 1.36
C HIS A 132 7.82 -2.55 2.49
N SER A 133 8.97 -3.20 2.70
CA SER A 133 9.92 -2.87 3.75
C SER A 133 11.19 -2.25 3.19
N ARG A 134 11.99 -1.62 4.06
CA ARG A 134 13.29 -1.03 3.70
C ARG A 134 14.25 -2.04 3.07
N GLN A 135 14.08 -3.34 3.37
CA GLN A 135 14.94 -4.42 2.88
C GLN A 135 14.93 -4.48 1.34
N LEU A 136 13.85 -4.03 0.71
CA LEU A 136 13.68 -4.07 -0.74
C LEU A 136 14.13 -2.78 -1.45
N ARG A 137 14.55 -1.73 -0.72
CA ARG A 137 15.00 -0.46 -1.34
C ARG A 137 16.16 -0.64 -2.32
N GLY A 138 17.08 -1.56 -2.03
CA GLY A 138 18.22 -1.86 -2.92
C GLY A 138 17.81 -2.40 -4.30
N VAL A 139 16.58 -2.91 -4.43
CA VAL A 139 16.04 -3.48 -5.68
C VAL A 139 15.31 -2.43 -6.52
N VAL A 140 14.99 -1.26 -5.95
CA VAL A 140 14.19 -0.21 -6.60
C VAL A 140 14.78 0.21 -7.95
N PRO A 141 16.09 0.47 -8.09
CA PRO A 141 16.68 0.82 -9.39
C PRO A 141 16.50 -0.26 -10.47
N LEU A 142 16.60 -1.54 -10.09
CA LEU A 142 16.43 -2.67 -11.01
C LEU A 142 14.99 -2.76 -11.50
N PHE A 143 14.03 -2.69 -10.58
CA PHE A 143 12.61 -2.75 -10.94
C PHE A 143 12.17 -1.53 -11.75
N ARG A 144 12.71 -0.36 -11.43
CA ARG A 144 12.50 0.87 -12.20
C ARG A 144 12.96 0.73 -13.65
N SER A 145 14.14 0.16 -13.87
CA SER A 145 14.65 -0.13 -15.22
C SER A 145 13.73 -1.11 -15.96
N PHE A 146 13.24 -2.13 -15.26
CA PHE A 146 12.26 -3.07 -15.82
C PHE A 146 10.96 -2.37 -16.25
N LEU A 147 10.45 -1.42 -15.46
CA LEU A 147 9.25 -0.66 -15.78
C LEU A 147 9.40 0.24 -17.01
N GLU A 148 10.62 0.69 -17.32
CA GLU A 148 10.85 1.61 -18.45
C GLU A 148 10.35 1.06 -19.78
N ASN A 149 10.55 -0.23 -20.00
CA ASN A 149 10.15 -0.92 -21.24
C ASN A 149 8.75 -1.56 -21.15
N ARG A 150 8.01 -1.29 -20.07
CA ARG A 150 6.68 -1.87 -19.82
C ARG A 150 5.58 -0.81 -19.72
N LEU A 151 5.93 0.42 -19.36
CA LEU A 151 4.99 1.53 -19.36
C LEU A 151 4.80 2.06 -20.79
N PRO A 152 3.55 2.25 -21.25
CA PRO A 152 3.25 2.86 -22.55
C PRO A 152 4.00 4.17 -22.77
N SER A 153 4.32 4.50 -24.02
CA SER A 153 4.88 5.80 -24.36
C SER A 153 3.91 6.93 -23.97
N ALA A 154 4.45 8.11 -23.67
CA ALA A 154 3.66 9.30 -23.41
C ALA A 154 2.83 9.74 -24.64
N ASP A 155 3.23 9.30 -25.84
CA ASP A 155 2.52 9.58 -27.10
C ASP A 155 1.31 8.67 -27.30
N THR A 156 1.33 7.45 -26.74
CA THR A 156 0.28 6.45 -26.96
C THR A 156 -0.71 6.37 -25.80
N PHE A 157 -0.31 6.81 -24.61
CA PHE A 157 -1.17 6.81 -23.42
C PHE A 157 -1.30 8.20 -22.82
N ALA A 158 -2.54 8.65 -22.66
CA ALA A 158 -2.86 9.97 -22.10
C ALA A 158 -2.80 9.96 -20.56
N TYR A 159 -1.59 9.89 -20.00
CA TYR A 159 -1.33 9.87 -18.55
C TYR A 159 -2.07 10.98 -17.79
N GLN A 160 -2.05 12.21 -18.32
CA GLN A 160 -2.75 13.33 -17.70
C GLN A 160 -4.26 13.08 -17.61
N LYS A 161 -4.90 12.69 -18.71
CA LYS A 161 -6.34 12.47 -18.75
C LYS A 161 -6.79 11.30 -17.86
N GLN A 162 -5.98 10.24 -17.81
CA GLN A 162 -6.34 8.97 -17.17
C GLN A 162 -6.01 8.94 -15.67
N LEU A 163 -4.96 9.63 -15.21
CA LEU A 163 -4.47 9.51 -13.84
C LEU A 163 -4.66 10.77 -12.99
N ASP A 164 -4.52 11.96 -13.58
CA ASP A 164 -4.57 13.23 -12.86
C ASP A 164 -5.95 13.43 -12.21
N GLY A 165 -5.98 13.55 -10.89
CA GLY A 165 -7.20 13.64 -10.08
C GLY A 165 -8.01 12.33 -10.01
N ARG A 166 -7.48 11.19 -10.48
CA ARG A 166 -8.23 9.92 -10.58
C ARG A 166 -7.55 8.75 -9.88
N TYR A 167 -6.23 8.79 -9.73
CA TYR A 167 -5.45 7.70 -9.13
C TYR A 167 -5.01 8.07 -7.71
N ILE A 168 -5.11 7.16 -6.74
CA ILE A 168 -4.51 7.31 -5.41
C ILE A 168 -3.36 6.31 -5.30
N THR A 169 -2.17 6.80 -5.01
CA THR A 169 -0.98 5.96 -4.95
C THR A 169 -0.81 5.32 -3.58
N ASN A 170 -0.15 4.16 -3.49
CA ASN A 170 0.18 3.55 -2.20
C ASN A 170 1.36 4.22 -1.48
N VAL A 171 2.25 4.90 -2.23
CA VAL A 171 3.44 5.57 -1.68
C VAL A 171 3.07 6.88 -1.00
N TYR A 172 2.18 7.65 -1.65
CA TYR A 172 1.60 8.87 -1.12
C TYR A 172 0.08 8.84 -1.32
N SER A 173 -0.63 8.48 -0.27
CA SER A 173 -2.08 8.21 -0.30
C SER A 173 -2.94 9.33 0.26
N LYS A 174 -2.33 10.42 0.74
CA LYS A 174 -3.03 11.55 1.37
C LYS A 174 -3.66 12.53 0.37
N GLU A 175 -3.33 12.39 -0.90
CA GLU A 175 -3.85 13.23 -1.98
C GLU A 175 -4.06 12.37 -3.24
N LEU A 176 -4.92 12.86 -4.13
CA LEU A 176 -5.02 12.31 -5.48
C LEU A 176 -3.71 12.58 -6.24
N PHE A 177 -3.34 11.65 -7.10
CA PHE A 177 -2.24 11.82 -8.03
C PHE A 177 -2.47 13.07 -8.87
N THR A 178 -1.52 14.00 -8.84
CA THR A 178 -1.54 15.15 -9.73
C THR A 178 -0.19 15.39 -10.38
N ILE A 179 -0.21 15.93 -11.60
CA ILE A 179 1.01 16.23 -12.35
C ILE A 179 1.45 17.66 -12.02
N THR A 180 1.78 17.87 -10.75
CA THR A 180 2.13 19.19 -10.21
C THR A 180 3.45 19.13 -9.43
N VAL A 181 4.17 20.26 -9.38
CA VAL A 181 5.41 20.38 -8.61
C VAL A 181 5.19 20.07 -7.11
N PRO A 182 4.14 20.59 -6.44
CA PRO A 182 3.87 20.25 -5.04
C PRO A 182 3.73 18.74 -4.80
N PHE A 183 2.98 18.03 -5.65
CA PHE A 183 2.82 16.59 -5.54
C PHE A 183 4.14 15.84 -5.75
N ALA A 184 4.93 16.25 -6.75
CA ALA A 184 6.25 15.68 -7.00
C ALA A 184 7.24 15.93 -5.84
N LEU A 185 7.18 17.10 -5.19
CA LEU A 185 7.98 17.40 -3.98
C LEU A 185 7.57 16.49 -2.81
N LYS A 186 6.28 16.19 -2.65
CA LYS A 186 5.81 15.23 -1.64
C LYS A 186 6.27 13.81 -1.93
N LEU A 187 6.29 13.39 -3.19
CA LEU A 187 6.90 12.12 -3.57
C LEU A 187 8.41 12.10 -3.30
N LEU A 188 9.12 13.20 -3.56
CA LEU A 188 10.55 13.31 -3.24
C LEU A 188 10.80 13.17 -1.73
N GLU A 189 9.98 13.81 -0.89
CA GLU A 189 10.04 13.71 0.57
C GLU A 189 9.90 12.25 1.04
N MET A 190 8.95 11.50 0.46
CA MET A 190 8.68 10.12 0.84
C MET A 190 9.70 9.10 0.31
N THR A 191 10.22 9.31 -0.90
CA THR A 191 11.04 8.33 -1.62
C THR A 191 12.53 8.62 -1.57
N SER A 192 12.90 9.89 -1.33
CA SER A 192 14.26 10.39 -1.55
C SER A 192 14.79 10.04 -2.94
N SER A 193 13.92 10.00 -3.95
CA SER A 193 14.28 9.64 -5.32
C SER A 193 15.21 10.66 -5.95
N GLN A 194 16.39 10.22 -6.35
CA GLN A 194 17.33 11.02 -7.13
C GLN A 194 16.75 11.43 -8.49
N TYR A 195 15.89 10.60 -9.09
CA TYR A 195 15.26 10.90 -10.37
C TYR A 195 14.19 11.99 -10.26
N ILE A 196 13.40 12.01 -9.18
CA ILE A 196 12.47 13.11 -8.94
C ILE A 196 13.25 14.38 -8.62
N LYS A 197 14.34 14.28 -7.84
CA LYS A 197 15.21 15.42 -7.55
C LYS A 197 15.76 16.05 -8.84
N GLU A 198 16.25 15.23 -9.77
CA GLU A 198 16.73 15.68 -11.08
C GLU A 198 15.62 16.25 -11.94
N LEU A 199 14.45 15.59 -11.98
CA LEU A 199 13.28 16.07 -12.73
C LEU A 199 12.85 17.46 -12.25
N LEU A 200 12.83 17.69 -10.94
CA LEU A 200 12.43 18.96 -10.33
C LEU A 200 13.52 20.03 -10.36
N GLY A 201 14.80 19.66 -10.49
CA GLY A 201 15.90 20.60 -10.66
C GLY A 201 15.87 21.75 -9.64
N HIS A 202 15.66 22.97 -10.12
CA HIS A 202 15.66 24.18 -9.30
C HIS A 202 14.47 24.30 -8.31
N TYR A 203 13.40 23.51 -8.47
CA TYR A 203 12.28 23.51 -7.52
C TYR A 203 12.63 22.88 -6.15
N VAL A 204 13.80 22.25 -6.01
CA VAL A 204 14.21 21.52 -4.79
C VAL A 204 14.86 22.44 -3.73
N THR A 205 15.10 23.73 -4.03
CA THR A 205 15.95 24.63 -3.21
C THR A 205 15.47 24.94 -1.79
N ASP A 206 14.35 24.38 -1.32
CA ASP A 206 13.85 24.53 0.05
C ASP A 206 14.01 23.27 0.94
N ILE A 207 14.67 22.21 0.47
CA ILE A 207 15.05 21.08 1.34
C ILE A 207 16.41 21.41 1.99
N PRO A 208 16.51 21.54 3.33
CA PRO A 208 17.77 21.89 3.98
C PRO A 208 18.77 20.74 3.82
N ASP A 209 19.65 20.85 2.82
CA ASP A 209 20.79 19.97 2.68
C ASP A 209 21.93 20.47 3.58
N ASN A 210 22.41 19.57 4.43
CA ASN A 210 23.41 19.83 5.45
C ASN A 210 24.79 19.84 4.79
N GLY A 211 25.13 20.93 4.11
CA GLY A 211 26.49 21.21 3.66
C GLY A 211 26.67 21.42 2.16
N ASN A 212 26.93 22.67 1.80
CA ASN A 212 27.75 23.12 0.66
C ASN A 212 27.39 22.61 -0.75
N LYS A 213 26.59 23.42 -1.47
CA LYS A 213 26.97 24.21 -2.66
C LYS A 213 25.72 24.93 -3.18
N LYS A 214 25.79 26.25 -3.39
CA LYS A 214 24.80 26.96 -4.21
C LYS A 214 24.93 26.45 -5.65
N PRO A 215 23.89 25.89 -6.28
CA PRO A 215 23.93 25.61 -7.71
C PRO A 215 23.70 26.91 -8.49
N ASP A 216 24.41 27.05 -9.60
CA ASP A 216 24.23 28.12 -10.57
C ASP A 216 22.75 28.16 -11.05
N HIS A 217 22.11 29.33 -10.93
CA HIS A 217 20.67 29.57 -11.09
C HIS A 217 20.16 29.56 -12.55
N GLU A 218 20.76 28.78 -13.45
CA GLU A 218 20.54 28.95 -14.90
C GLU A 218 20.38 27.65 -15.71
N LYS A 219 19.76 26.63 -15.10
CA LYS A 219 19.24 25.48 -15.88
C LYS A 219 17.75 25.29 -15.61
N ASP A 220 16.95 25.44 -16.67
CA ASP A 220 15.55 25.04 -16.68
C ASP A 220 15.45 23.60 -16.17
N ALA A 221 14.52 23.34 -15.25
CA ALA A 221 14.34 21.99 -14.74
C ALA A 221 13.80 21.12 -15.90
N PRO A 222 14.17 19.82 -15.99
CA PRO A 222 13.54 18.92 -16.95
C PRO A 222 12.01 18.96 -16.87
N TRP A 223 11.47 19.19 -15.67
CA TRP A 223 10.05 19.46 -15.46
C TRP A 223 9.50 20.46 -16.46
N ASP A 224 10.09 21.65 -16.61
CA ASP A 224 9.53 22.77 -17.39
C ASP A 224 9.46 22.48 -18.89
N ILE A 225 10.37 21.64 -19.38
CA ILE A 225 10.50 21.28 -20.80
C ILE A 225 9.54 20.15 -21.18
N LEU A 226 9.29 19.22 -20.26
CA LEU A 226 8.47 18.03 -20.52
C LEU A 226 6.99 18.36 -20.61
N THR A 227 6.27 17.67 -21.48
CA THR A 227 4.82 17.70 -21.56
C THR A 227 4.17 17.08 -20.31
N PRO A 228 2.90 17.42 -20.00
CA PRO A 228 2.18 16.79 -18.88
C PRO A 228 2.15 15.26 -18.95
N ASN A 229 2.02 14.66 -20.14
CA ASN A 229 2.02 13.19 -20.27
C ASN A 229 3.38 12.58 -19.96
N GLU A 230 4.48 13.20 -20.40
CA GLU A 230 5.83 12.73 -20.07
C GLU A 230 6.08 12.82 -18.56
N ARG A 231 5.72 13.96 -17.93
CA ARG A 231 5.79 14.11 -16.47
C ARG A 231 4.97 13.03 -15.77
N GLY A 232 3.73 12.79 -16.22
CA GLY A 232 2.85 11.75 -15.68
C GLY A 232 3.46 10.35 -15.77
N ARG A 233 4.05 9.99 -16.91
CA ARG A 233 4.77 8.72 -17.11
C ARG A 233 5.95 8.59 -16.15
N LEU A 234 6.77 9.62 -16.02
CA LEU A 234 7.93 9.62 -15.12
C LEU A 234 7.53 9.47 -13.65
N LEU A 235 6.51 10.22 -13.21
CA LEU A 235 5.99 10.12 -11.84
C LEU A 235 5.39 8.74 -11.57
N LEU A 236 4.58 8.20 -12.49
CA LEU A 236 4.00 6.86 -12.34
C LEU A 236 5.09 5.79 -12.24
N ARG A 237 6.10 5.85 -13.12
CA ARG A 237 7.25 4.94 -13.07
C ARG A 237 7.91 4.97 -11.71
N GLU A 238 8.16 6.17 -11.16
CA GLU A 238 8.81 6.30 -9.87
C GLU A 238 7.94 5.75 -8.73
N ILE A 239 6.65 6.10 -8.72
CA ILE A 239 5.69 5.60 -7.73
C ILE A 239 5.64 4.07 -7.73
N LEU A 240 5.48 3.43 -8.90
CA LEU A 240 5.45 1.97 -9.02
C LEU A 240 6.78 1.34 -8.61
N SER A 241 7.90 2.04 -8.86
CA SER A 241 9.23 1.60 -8.47
C SER A 241 9.40 1.59 -6.95
N TYR A 242 8.86 2.57 -6.25
CA TYR A 242 8.95 2.61 -4.78
C TYR A 242 7.86 1.82 -4.08
N GLN A 243 6.73 1.57 -4.73
CA GLN A 243 5.57 0.91 -4.13
C GLN A 243 5.90 -0.44 -3.46
N PHE A 244 6.82 -1.22 -4.02
CA PHE A 244 7.18 -2.52 -3.44
C PHE A 244 8.12 -2.42 -2.23
N ALA A 245 8.76 -1.27 -2.00
CA ALA A 245 9.68 -0.99 -0.90
C ALA A 245 9.12 0.04 0.10
N SER A 246 7.87 0.47 -0.08
CA SER A 246 7.16 1.42 0.76
C SER A 246 5.90 0.78 1.34
N ALA A 247 5.63 1.09 2.61
CA ALA A 247 4.44 0.62 3.30
C ALA A 247 3.15 1.15 2.65
N VAL A 248 2.16 0.27 2.50
CA VAL A 248 0.84 0.59 1.94
C VAL A 248 0.02 1.37 2.96
N GLN A 249 -0.41 2.58 2.58
CA GLN A 249 -1.16 3.51 3.46
C GLN A 249 -2.68 3.44 3.22
N TRP A 250 -3.28 2.24 3.30
CA TRP A 250 -4.70 2.07 2.97
C TRP A 250 -5.66 2.86 3.88
N ILE A 251 -5.29 3.10 5.15
CA ILE A 251 -6.03 4.00 6.05
C ILE A 251 -6.12 5.41 5.45
N ASP A 252 -5.00 5.95 4.95
CA ASP A 252 -4.96 7.28 4.34
C ASP A 252 -5.71 7.28 3.00
N THR A 253 -5.62 6.20 2.20
CA THR A 253 -6.41 6.06 0.97
C THR A 253 -7.91 6.17 1.24
N GLN A 254 -8.41 5.46 2.26
CA GLN A 254 -9.83 5.51 2.62
C GLN A 254 -10.26 6.92 3.06
N LYS A 255 -9.41 7.63 3.81
CA LYS A 255 -9.67 9.03 4.17
C LYS A 255 -9.72 9.94 2.95
N THR A 256 -8.72 9.85 2.07
CA THR A 256 -8.65 10.65 0.84
C THR A 256 -9.88 10.43 -0.03
N ILE A 257 -10.36 9.18 -0.14
CA ILE A 257 -11.62 8.87 -0.84
C ILE A 257 -12.79 9.65 -0.23
N LEU A 258 -12.97 9.59 1.09
CA LEU A 258 -14.08 10.29 1.75
C LEU A 258 -13.98 11.81 1.65
N GLN A 259 -12.78 12.36 1.87
CA GLN A 259 -12.50 13.80 1.82
C GLN A 259 -12.69 14.41 0.43
N ASN A 260 -12.55 13.60 -0.63
CA ASN A 260 -12.80 14.05 -2.01
C ASN A 260 -14.27 13.87 -2.44
N GLY A 261 -15.19 13.57 -1.51
CA GLY A 261 -16.62 13.50 -1.82
C GLY A 261 -17.08 12.19 -2.46
N PHE A 262 -16.22 11.16 -2.54
CA PHE A 262 -16.63 9.88 -3.13
C PHE A 262 -17.54 9.12 -2.15
N ARG A 263 -18.70 8.67 -2.65
CA ARG A 263 -19.75 8.00 -1.85
C ARG A 263 -20.16 6.62 -2.36
N ARG A 264 -19.89 6.33 -3.63
CA ARG A 264 -20.08 4.98 -4.19
C ARG A 264 -18.71 4.33 -4.33
N ILE A 265 -18.44 3.34 -3.50
CA ILE A 265 -17.18 2.60 -3.44
C ILE A 265 -17.42 1.22 -4.04
N VAL A 266 -16.72 0.91 -5.13
CA VAL A 266 -16.86 -0.37 -5.83
C VAL A 266 -15.54 -1.11 -5.77
N GLU A 267 -15.53 -2.27 -5.12
CA GLU A 267 -14.42 -3.22 -5.19
C GLU A 267 -14.67 -4.21 -6.34
N ILE A 268 -13.64 -4.42 -7.16
CA ILE A 268 -13.61 -5.48 -8.17
C ILE A 268 -12.43 -6.38 -7.80
N GLY A 269 -12.70 -7.65 -7.50
CA GLY A 269 -11.64 -8.57 -7.10
C GLY A 269 -12.18 -9.94 -6.72
N PRO A 270 -11.32 -10.90 -6.36
CA PRO A 270 -11.76 -12.28 -6.10
C PRO A 270 -12.54 -12.44 -4.79
N THR A 271 -12.47 -11.45 -3.89
CA THR A 271 -13.16 -11.44 -2.60
C THR A 271 -13.48 -10.00 -2.20
N LYS A 272 -14.47 -9.83 -1.33
CA LYS A 272 -14.88 -8.51 -0.77
C LYS A 272 -13.99 -7.94 0.35
N THR A 273 -12.68 -8.12 0.23
CA THR A 273 -11.74 -7.81 1.32
C THR A 273 -11.64 -6.31 1.58
N LEU A 274 -11.46 -5.49 0.55
CA LEU A 274 -11.31 -4.03 0.68
C LEU A 274 -12.64 -3.37 1.08
N ALA A 275 -13.77 -3.83 0.52
CA ALA A 275 -15.10 -3.38 0.90
C ALA A 275 -15.38 -3.63 2.39
N THR A 276 -14.96 -4.80 2.90
CA THR A 276 -15.08 -5.12 4.32
C THR A 276 -14.21 -4.20 5.19
N MET A 277 -12.96 -3.93 4.77
CA MET A 277 -12.08 -2.97 5.47
C MET A 277 -12.65 -1.55 5.47
N PHE A 278 -13.17 -1.09 4.33
CA PHE A 278 -13.78 0.23 4.19
C PHE A 278 -15.01 0.37 5.09
N SER A 279 -15.86 -0.65 5.15
CA SER A 279 -17.04 -0.68 6.03
C SER A 279 -16.64 -0.54 7.51
N LYS A 280 -15.58 -1.21 7.94
CA LYS A 280 -15.04 -1.09 9.31
C LYS A 280 -14.51 0.32 9.59
N THR A 281 -13.83 0.93 8.62
CA THR A 281 -13.35 2.31 8.73
C THR A 281 -14.50 3.29 8.96
N LEU A 282 -15.60 3.16 8.22
CA LEU A 282 -16.80 3.99 8.42
C LEU A 282 -17.38 3.89 9.84
N MET A 283 -17.45 2.67 10.40
CA MET A 283 -17.93 2.45 11.77
C MET A 283 -17.01 3.08 12.84
N ARG A 284 -15.76 3.35 12.48
CA ARG A 284 -14.70 3.81 13.38
C ARG A 284 -14.25 5.25 13.14
N LEU A 285 -14.96 6.02 12.30
CA LEU A 285 -14.59 7.41 12.00
C LEU A 285 -14.41 8.28 13.25
N HIS A 286 -15.20 8.04 14.31
CA HIS A 286 -15.08 8.77 15.58
C HIS A 286 -13.71 8.58 16.27
N GLU A 287 -12.98 7.51 15.96
CA GLU A 287 -11.64 7.25 16.50
C GLU A 287 -10.54 8.08 15.83
N TYR A 288 -10.84 8.81 14.74
CA TYR A 288 -9.88 9.59 13.96
C TYR A 288 -9.72 11.06 14.42
N GLY A 289 -10.20 11.41 15.62
CA GLY A 289 -10.10 12.77 16.15
C GLY A 289 -11.02 13.75 15.41
N SER A 290 -10.60 15.03 15.31
CA SER A 290 -11.41 16.09 14.71
C SER A 290 -11.76 15.81 13.24
N GLU A 291 -10.80 15.35 12.44
CA GLU A 291 -11.02 15.00 11.03
C GLU A 291 -12.13 13.95 10.86
N GLY A 292 -12.16 12.96 11.75
CA GLY A 292 -13.17 11.91 11.73
C GLY A 292 -14.57 12.41 12.11
N LEU A 293 -14.64 13.35 13.05
CA LEU A 293 -15.89 13.98 13.44
C LEU A 293 -16.44 14.88 12.33
N ASP A 294 -15.57 15.61 11.63
CA ASP A 294 -15.94 16.45 10.48
C ASP A 294 -16.54 15.58 9.36
N LEU A 295 -15.89 14.46 9.04
CA LEU A 295 -16.41 13.48 8.06
C LEU A 295 -17.76 12.88 8.50
N ILE A 296 -17.94 12.57 9.78
CA ILE A 296 -19.23 12.09 10.30
C ILE A 296 -20.33 13.14 10.10
N GLN A 297 -20.03 14.41 10.37
CA GLN A 297 -20.99 15.50 10.21
C GLN A 297 -21.38 15.69 8.73
N GLU A 298 -20.40 15.68 7.84
CA GLU A 298 -20.61 15.76 6.39
C GLU A 298 -21.49 14.61 5.88
N LEU A 299 -21.12 13.36 6.22
CA LEU A 299 -21.88 12.16 5.83
C LEU A 299 -23.30 12.16 6.42
N SER A 300 -23.48 12.63 7.66
CA SER A 300 -24.82 12.74 8.26
C SER A 300 -25.70 13.77 7.55
N SER A 301 -25.11 14.89 7.11
CA SER A 301 -25.80 15.91 6.32
C SER A 301 -26.26 15.36 4.97
N GLU A 302 -25.41 14.58 4.29
CA GLU A 302 -25.75 13.96 3.01
C GLU A 302 -26.79 12.84 3.14
N ALA A 303 -26.67 11.96 4.14
CA ALA A 303 -27.66 10.93 4.42
C ALA A 303 -29.07 11.52 4.62
N SER A 304 -29.14 12.69 5.25
CA SER A 304 -30.39 13.43 5.48
C SER A 304 -31.00 13.98 4.18
N LYS A 305 -30.19 14.26 3.16
CA LYS A 305 -30.67 14.72 1.84
C LYS A 305 -31.21 13.56 1.00
N ILE A 306 -30.61 12.38 1.13
CA ILE A 306 -31.00 11.17 0.39
C ILE A 306 -32.33 10.60 0.93
N SER A 307 -32.53 10.64 2.24
CA SER A 307 -33.67 10.02 2.95
C SER A 307 -34.96 10.87 2.97
N GLY A 308 -35.15 11.77 1.99
CA GLY A 308 -36.26 12.74 1.95
C GLY A 308 -37.59 12.20 2.51
N GLN A 309 -38.01 12.76 3.66
CA GLN A 309 -39.23 12.45 4.40
C GLN A 309 -39.37 11.00 4.92
N GLU A 310 -39.42 10.88 6.26
CA GLU A 310 -39.86 9.70 7.02
C GLU A 310 -38.97 8.44 7.02
N ASN A 311 -37.81 8.51 7.69
CA ASN A 311 -37.47 7.58 8.77
C ASN A 311 -36.18 7.97 9.52
N LYS A 312 -36.33 8.27 10.81
CA LYS A 312 -35.22 8.63 11.72
C LYS A 312 -34.48 7.38 12.18
N SER A 313 -33.58 6.83 11.37
CA SER A 313 -32.52 5.91 11.87
C SER A 313 -31.33 5.68 10.94
N SER A 314 -31.20 6.36 9.80
CA SER A 314 -30.06 6.11 8.90
C SER A 314 -28.83 6.88 9.40
N GLY A 315 -27.94 6.20 10.12
CA GLY A 315 -26.67 6.78 10.60
C GLY A 315 -25.77 7.26 9.45
N ALA A 316 -24.72 8.02 9.77
CA ALA A 316 -23.76 8.59 8.81
C ALA A 316 -23.24 7.59 7.75
N THR A 317 -23.14 6.31 8.11
CA THR A 317 -22.68 5.23 7.23
C THR A 317 -23.61 4.97 6.05
N SER A 318 -24.88 5.37 6.11
CA SER A 318 -25.86 5.19 5.03
C SER A 318 -25.64 6.11 3.83
N ALA A 319 -24.83 7.18 3.99
CA ALA A 319 -24.45 8.06 2.88
C ALA A 319 -23.42 7.42 1.93
N VAL A 320 -22.80 6.30 2.32
CA VAL A 320 -21.79 5.62 1.52
C VAL A 320 -22.31 4.26 1.06
N GLU A 321 -22.39 4.07 -0.24
CA GLU A 321 -22.72 2.80 -0.88
C GLU A 321 -21.43 2.03 -1.14
N ILE A 322 -21.31 0.83 -0.56
CA ILE A 322 -20.15 -0.05 -0.77
C ILE A 322 -20.62 -1.31 -1.50
N LEU A 323 -20.08 -1.52 -2.70
CA LEU A 323 -20.35 -2.66 -3.56
C LEU A 323 -19.07 -3.47 -3.75
N SER A 324 -19.21 -4.78 -3.89
CA SER A 324 -18.11 -5.68 -4.25
C SER A 324 -18.57 -6.65 -5.31
N PHE A 325 -17.82 -6.73 -6.40
CA PHE A 325 -18.05 -7.64 -7.50
C PHE A 325 -16.94 -8.68 -7.52
N GLU A 326 -17.34 -9.92 -7.21
CA GLU A 326 -16.43 -11.04 -7.21
C GLU A 326 -16.10 -11.45 -8.65
N THR A 327 -14.83 -11.30 -9.03
CA THR A 327 -14.33 -11.78 -10.32
C THR A 327 -14.10 -13.27 -10.21
N ASP A 328 -15.03 -14.05 -10.75
CA ASP A 328 -14.87 -15.49 -10.89
C ASP A 328 -13.89 -15.75 -12.04
N ARG A 329 -12.70 -16.24 -11.67
CA ARG A 329 -11.62 -16.50 -12.62
C ARG A 329 -12.03 -17.53 -13.67
N GLU A 330 -12.79 -18.57 -13.29
CA GLU A 330 -13.22 -19.61 -14.22
C GLU A 330 -14.21 -19.05 -15.24
N LYS A 331 -15.11 -18.14 -14.80
CA LYS A 331 -16.03 -17.44 -15.72
C LYS A 331 -15.32 -16.47 -16.65
N LEU A 332 -14.29 -15.77 -16.18
CA LEU A 332 -13.52 -14.86 -17.02
C LEU A 332 -12.68 -15.62 -18.05
N GLU A 333 -12.10 -16.76 -17.67
CA GLU A 333 -11.38 -17.64 -18.59
C GLU A 333 -12.34 -18.27 -19.62
N SER A 334 -13.58 -18.63 -19.24
CA SER A 334 -14.58 -19.10 -20.22
C SER A 334 -14.99 -18.02 -21.23
N ILE A 335 -15.13 -16.76 -20.79
CA ILE A 335 -15.48 -15.65 -21.69
C ILE A 335 -14.34 -15.36 -22.68
N LEU A 336 -13.08 -15.39 -22.21
CA LEU A 336 -11.92 -15.19 -23.09
C LEU A 336 -11.77 -16.33 -24.11
N ASN A 337 -12.03 -17.57 -23.71
CA ASN A 337 -11.98 -18.71 -24.62
C ASN A 337 -13.14 -18.68 -25.64
N GLU A 338 -14.33 -18.20 -25.23
CA GLU A 338 -15.45 -17.99 -26.15
C GLU A 338 -15.16 -16.89 -27.18
N GLU A 339 -14.42 -15.83 -26.81
CA GLU A 339 -13.99 -14.78 -27.76
C GLU A 339 -12.89 -15.28 -28.72
N GLU A 340 -11.96 -16.14 -28.28
CA GLU A 340 -10.95 -16.77 -29.15
C GLU A 340 -11.56 -17.79 -30.14
N GLU A 341 -12.60 -18.55 -29.75
CA GLU A 341 -13.28 -19.47 -30.69
C GLU A 341 -14.11 -18.75 -31.77
N VAL A 342 -14.55 -17.53 -31.52
CA VAL A 342 -15.29 -16.73 -32.53
C VAL A 342 -14.32 -16.18 -33.58
N ASP A 343 -13.12 -15.76 -33.20
CA ASP A 343 -12.13 -15.17 -34.13
C ASP A 343 -11.49 -16.21 -35.07
N ASP A 344 -11.40 -17.48 -34.66
CA ASP A 344 -10.92 -18.59 -35.51
C ASP A 344 -11.99 -19.14 -36.48
N SER A 345 -13.26 -18.74 -36.32
CA SER A 345 -14.38 -19.25 -37.14
C SER A 345 -14.71 -18.41 -38.38
N ASP A 346 -14.17 -17.18 -38.49
CA ASP A 346 -14.42 -16.26 -39.63
C ASP A 346 -13.31 -16.29 -40.72
N GLY A 347 -12.36 -17.23 -40.63
CA GLY A 347 -11.20 -17.29 -41.53
C GLY A 347 -11.28 -18.26 -42.73
N ASN A 348 -12.35 -19.02 -42.92
CA ASN A 348 -12.36 -20.12 -43.92
C ASN A 348 -13.73 -20.39 -44.58
N ALA A 349 -14.35 -19.36 -45.14
CA ALA A 349 -15.42 -19.57 -46.13
C ALA A 349 -15.41 -18.43 -47.15
N ASP A 350 -14.97 -18.77 -48.37
CA ASP A 350 -15.34 -18.18 -49.68
C ASP A 350 -14.14 -17.81 -50.54
N ASP A 351 -13.52 -18.82 -51.15
CA ASP A 351 -12.82 -18.63 -52.43
C ASP A 351 -12.81 -19.93 -53.25
N GLU A 352 -13.99 -20.48 -53.55
CA GLU A 352 -14.09 -21.61 -54.50
C GLU A 352 -15.42 -21.65 -55.26
N ASP A 353 -15.81 -20.59 -55.97
CA ASP A 353 -16.68 -20.78 -57.15
C ASP A 353 -16.72 -19.56 -58.10
N THR A 354 -15.82 -19.50 -59.09
CA THR A 354 -16.10 -18.82 -60.37
C THR A 354 -15.16 -19.33 -61.48
N ARG A 355 -15.33 -20.60 -61.86
CA ARG A 355 -14.92 -21.08 -63.19
C ARG A 355 -15.94 -22.06 -63.74
N LYS A 356 -16.95 -21.54 -64.44
CA LYS A 356 -17.47 -22.10 -65.72
C LYS A 356 -18.68 -21.31 -66.23
N GLN A 357 -18.73 -21.22 -67.57
CA GLN A 357 -19.81 -20.74 -68.44
C GLN A 357 -19.86 -19.22 -68.62
N SER A 358 -19.83 -18.65 -69.82
CA SER A 358 -19.96 -19.21 -71.17
C SER A 358 -19.67 -18.15 -72.24
N ASN A 359 -19.16 -18.61 -73.38
CA ASN A 359 -19.33 -18.10 -74.76
C ASN A 359 -18.88 -16.68 -75.11
#